data_AF-A0A7R9P2R1-F1
#
_entry.id   AF-A0A7R9P2R1-F1
#
_cell.length_a   1.000
_cell.length_b   1.000
_cell.length_c   1.000
_cell.angle_alpha   90.00
_cell.angle_beta   90.00
_cell.angle_gamma   90.00
#
_symmetry.space_group_name_H-M   'P 1'
#
loop_
_entity.id
_entity.type
_entity.pdbx_description
1 polymer ?
#
loop_
_entity_poly.entity_id
_entity_poly.type
_entity_poly.pdbx_seq_one_letter_code
_entity_poly.pdbx_strand_id
1 'polypeptide(L)'
;MFRVPVRPKIPKEEKDELCRLHNIYRTYFSALRHYLSQEYEKNINQYTGLVDIGGQDSEHEDCMRINAEWNAEVAAEREERLVRQGEERKKIILETLIAAEKRQQERAQKADEIVRKEKINSKTFITAENIDKAIEDALATETDHNYAIDLEGNVYRGRYSKPTVNPPEEREKLEVKAEATA
;
A
#
# COMPACT_ATOMS: atom_id res chain seq x y z
N MET A 1 -9.32 80.38 -31.84
CA MET A 1 -10.23 81.29 -31.09
C MET A 1 -10.19 80.91 -29.62
N PHE A 2 -9.85 81.84 -28.72
CA PHE A 2 -9.96 81.63 -27.27
C PHE A 2 -11.28 82.26 -26.78
N ARG A 3 -12.19 81.45 -26.24
CA ARG A 3 -13.43 81.94 -25.63
C ARG A 3 -13.18 82.13 -24.14
N VAL A 4 -13.00 83.38 -23.72
CA VAL A 4 -12.86 83.71 -22.29
C VAL A 4 -14.26 83.64 -21.66
N PRO A 5 -14.47 82.80 -20.64
CA PRO A 5 -15.75 82.74 -19.95
C PRO A 5 -15.99 84.05 -19.20
N VAL A 6 -17.11 84.70 -19.48
CA VAL A 6 -17.52 85.92 -18.79
C VAL A 6 -18.10 85.53 -17.43
N ARG A 7 -17.61 86.17 -16.36
CA ARG A 7 -18.14 85.92 -15.01
C ARG A 7 -19.57 86.47 -14.88
N PRO A 8 -20.49 85.75 -14.21
CA PRO A 8 -21.82 86.28 -13.93
C PRO A 8 -21.72 87.53 -13.05
N LYS A 9 -22.54 88.55 -13.36
CA LYS A 9 -22.64 89.77 -12.55
C LYS A 9 -23.65 89.52 -11.44
N ILE A 10 -23.16 89.37 -10.21
CA ILE A 10 -23.97 89.15 -9.02
C ILE A 10 -24.06 90.47 -8.24
N PRO A 11 -25.23 90.84 -7.68
CA PRO A 11 -25.34 91.98 -6.75
C PRO A 11 -24.34 91.85 -5.59
N LYS A 12 -23.86 92.99 -5.08
CA LYS A 12 -22.85 93.01 -4.01
C LYS A 12 -23.38 92.36 -2.71
N GLU A 13 -24.62 92.66 -2.36
CA GLU A 13 -25.29 92.16 -1.15
C GLU A 13 -25.40 90.62 -1.14
N GLU A 14 -25.84 90.02 -2.24
CA GLU A 14 -25.90 88.56 -2.38
C GLU A 14 -24.54 87.89 -2.26
N LYS A 15 -23.49 88.52 -2.80
CA LYS A 15 -22.13 88.00 -2.72
C LYS A 15 -21.63 88.00 -1.27
N ASP A 16 -21.91 89.06 -0.52
CA ASP A 16 -21.48 89.20 0.87
C ASP A 16 -22.21 88.17 1.77
N GLU A 17 -23.51 87.96 1.55
CA GLU A 17 -24.27 86.90 2.24
C GLU A 17 -23.82 85.49 1.84
N LEU A 18 -23.54 85.24 0.56
CA LEU A 18 -22.99 83.95 0.10
C LEU A 18 -21.64 83.67 0.75
N CYS A 19 -20.77 84.68 0.86
CA CYS A 19 -19.49 84.56 1.56
C CYS A 19 -19.70 84.26 3.05
N ARG A 20 -20.63 84.95 3.72
CA ARG A 20 -20.96 84.71 5.13
C ARG A 20 -21.44 83.27 5.35
N LEU A 21 -22.41 82.80 4.56
CA LEU A 21 -22.94 81.45 4.63
C LEU A 21 -21.86 80.39 4.33
N HIS A 22 -21.03 80.63 3.32
CA HIS A 22 -19.93 79.74 2.99
C HIS A 22 -18.94 79.60 4.13
N ASN A 23 -18.56 80.72 4.76
CA ASN A 23 -17.65 80.72 5.90
C ASN A 23 -18.24 79.93 7.08
N ILE A 24 -19.50 80.18 7.42
CA ILE A 24 -20.22 79.48 8.49
C ILE A 24 -20.26 77.96 8.21
N TYR A 25 -20.66 77.57 7.00
CA TYR A 25 -20.72 76.16 6.61
C TYR A 25 -19.35 75.48 6.69
N ARG A 26 -18.29 76.12 6.16
CA ARG A 26 -16.93 75.57 6.23
C ARG A 26 -16.46 75.40 7.67
N THR A 27 -16.75 76.36 8.54
CA THR A 27 -16.38 76.26 9.96
C THR A 27 -17.05 75.07 10.62
N TYR A 28 -18.36 74.90 10.45
CA TYR A 28 -19.08 73.75 11.02
C TYR A 28 -18.60 72.41 10.45
N PHE A 29 -18.39 72.34 9.13
CA PHE A 29 -17.92 71.11 8.50
C PHE A 29 -16.49 70.76 8.91
N SER A 30 -15.62 71.77 9.10
CA SER A 30 -14.27 71.57 9.63
C SER A 30 -14.32 71.02 11.06
N ALA A 31 -15.18 71.55 11.92
CA ALA A 31 -15.35 71.07 13.29
C ALA A 31 -15.82 69.61 13.33
N LEU A 32 -16.81 69.27 12.50
CA LEU A 32 -17.32 67.90 12.38
C LEU A 32 -16.22 66.93 11.90
N ARG A 33 -15.45 67.34 10.89
CA ARG A 33 -14.32 66.54 10.39
C ARG A 33 -13.29 66.28 11.48
N HIS A 34 -12.91 67.30 12.26
CA HIS A 34 -11.98 67.13 13.36
C HIS A 34 -12.50 66.18 14.43
N TYR A 35 -13.78 66.28 14.79
CA TYR A 35 -14.41 65.38 15.75
C TYR A 35 -14.37 63.91 15.28
N LEU A 36 -14.77 63.64 14.03
CA LEU A 36 -14.72 62.29 13.48
C LEU A 36 -13.30 61.73 13.38
N SER A 37 -12.33 62.57 13.03
CA SER A 37 -10.92 62.17 13.01
C SER A 37 -10.42 61.79 14.41
N GLN A 38 -10.78 62.56 15.44
CA GLN A 38 -10.42 62.24 16.82
C GLN A 38 -11.06 60.94 17.30
N GLU A 39 -12.34 60.70 16.99
CA GLU A 39 -13.00 59.43 17.35
C GLU A 39 -12.36 58.23 16.64
N TYR A 40 -11.96 58.39 15.38
CA TYR A 40 -11.24 57.36 14.64
C TYR A 40 -9.87 57.03 15.27
N GLU A 41 -9.10 58.06 15.65
CA GLU A 41 -7.82 57.89 16.34
C GLU A 41 -7.99 57.22 17.71
N LYS A 42 -9.01 57.59 18.48
CA LYS A 42 -9.33 56.93 19.76
C LYS A 42 -9.64 55.46 19.57
N ASN A 43 -10.46 55.12 18.57
CA ASN A 43 -10.81 53.72 18.29
C ASN A 43 -9.58 52.88 17.93
N ILE A 44 -8.69 53.39 17.06
CA ILE A 44 -7.43 52.69 16.72
C ILE A 44 -6.61 52.43 17.98
N ASN A 45 -6.42 53.46 18.81
CA ASN A 45 -5.60 53.36 20.02
C ASN A 45 -6.20 52.38 21.06
N GLN A 46 -7.53 52.30 21.15
CA GLN A 46 -8.22 51.34 22.00
C GLN A 46 -7.97 49.90 21.54
N TYR A 47 -8.05 49.61 20.23
CA TYR A 47 -7.74 48.27 19.70
C TYR A 47 -6.29 47.87 19.96
N THR A 48 -5.34 48.79 19.81
CA THR A 48 -3.92 48.50 20.07
C THR A 48 -3.61 48.33 21.56
N GLY A 49 -4.35 49.00 22.45
CA GLY A 49 -4.14 48.92 23.90
C GLY A 49 -4.81 47.70 24.57
N LEU A 50 -5.77 47.06 23.90
CA LEU A 50 -6.51 45.91 24.44
C LEU A 50 -5.87 44.55 24.10
N VAL A 51 -4.94 44.51 23.15
CA VAL A 51 -4.22 43.27 22.83
C VAL A 51 -3.10 43.12 23.85
N ASP A 52 -3.37 42.36 24.91
CA ASP A 52 -2.37 41.90 25.86
C ASP A 52 -1.45 40.88 25.18
N ILE A 53 -0.49 41.39 24.42
CA ILE A 53 0.50 40.59 23.68
C ILE A 53 1.34 39.77 24.67
N GLY A 54 1.64 40.32 25.86
CA GLY A 54 2.48 39.67 26.85
C GLY A 54 1.86 38.44 27.51
N GLY A 55 0.55 38.46 27.77
CA GLY A 55 -0.17 37.30 28.30
C GLY A 55 -0.22 36.13 27.32
N GLN A 56 -0.48 36.41 26.03
CA GLN A 56 -0.59 35.40 24.98
C GLN A 56 0.72 34.67 24.72
N ASP A 57 1.86 35.37 24.79
CA ASP A 57 3.17 34.77 24.61
C ASP A 57 3.50 33.76 25.73
N SER A 58 3.13 34.08 26.98
CA SER A 58 3.37 33.16 28.11
C SER A 58 2.52 31.88 28.04
N GLU A 59 1.23 32.01 27.68
CA GLU A 59 0.36 30.86 27.48
C GLU A 59 0.83 29.99 26.31
N HIS A 60 1.36 30.63 25.26
CA HIS A 60 1.94 29.94 24.13
C HIS A 60 3.19 29.13 24.52
N GLU A 61 4.09 29.71 25.32
CA GLU A 61 5.27 29.01 25.83
C GLU A 61 4.90 27.79 26.68
N ASP A 62 3.91 27.92 27.56
CA ASP A 62 3.39 26.79 28.36
C ASP A 62 2.80 25.68 27.49
N CYS A 63 2.01 26.04 26.47
CA CYS A 63 1.47 25.07 25.52
C CYS A 63 2.59 24.32 24.77
N MET A 64 3.64 25.03 24.36
CA MET A 64 4.78 24.44 23.66
C MET A 64 5.56 23.49 24.57
N ARG A 65 5.73 23.85 25.85
CA ARG A 65 6.39 22.98 26.83
C ARG A 65 5.62 21.68 27.04
N ILE A 66 4.29 21.76 27.24
CA ILE A 66 3.44 20.56 27.39
C ILE A 66 3.48 19.70 26.14
N ASN A 67 3.49 20.30 24.95
CA ASN A 67 3.60 19.57 23.69
C ASN A 67 4.94 18.83 23.58
N ALA A 68 6.04 19.48 24.00
CA ALA A 68 7.36 18.87 23.99
C ALA A 68 7.46 17.69 24.97
N GLU A 69 6.91 17.82 26.17
CA GLU A 69 6.83 16.75 27.17
C GLU A 69 6.05 15.55 26.62
N TRP A 70 4.87 15.79 26.04
CA TRP A 70 4.04 14.72 25.47
C TRP A 70 4.69 14.03 24.27
N ASN A 71 5.36 14.80 23.39
CA ASN A 71 6.11 14.24 22.28
C ASN A 71 7.26 13.34 22.76
N ALA A 72 7.94 13.71 23.85
CA ALA A 72 9.00 12.90 24.43
C ALA A 72 8.48 11.56 24.99
N GLU A 73 7.34 11.59 25.69
CA GLU A 73 6.69 10.36 26.19
C GLU A 73 6.27 9.43 25.04
N VAL A 74 5.63 9.98 24.01
CA VAL A 74 5.19 9.21 22.83
C VAL A 74 6.39 8.68 22.03
N ALA A 75 7.50 9.44 21.98
CA ALA A 75 8.72 8.98 21.33
C ALA A 75 9.32 7.76 22.05
N ALA A 76 9.36 7.77 23.38
CA ALA A 76 9.84 6.64 24.18
C ALA A 76 8.98 5.38 23.97
N GLU A 77 7.66 5.51 23.99
CA GLU A 77 6.74 4.39 23.72
C GLU A 77 6.93 3.83 22.29
N ARG A 78 7.15 4.73 21.33
CA ARG A 78 7.41 4.34 19.94
C ARG A 78 8.70 3.55 19.80
N GLU A 79 9.76 3.95 20.49
CA GLU A 79 11.04 3.24 20.47
C GLU A 79 10.90 1.83 21.05
N GLU A 80 10.23 1.67 22.19
CA GLU A 80 9.97 0.35 22.78
C GLU A 80 9.21 -0.56 21.80
N ARG A 81 8.16 -0.03 21.18
CA ARG A 81 7.38 -0.76 20.17
C ARG A 81 8.22 -1.15 18.96
N LEU A 82 9.10 -0.27 18.47
CA LEU A 82 9.98 -0.55 17.34
C LEU A 82 11.00 -1.64 17.66
N VAL A 83 11.55 -1.66 18.88
CA VAL A 83 12.46 -2.73 19.34
C VAL A 83 11.73 -4.08 19.32
N ARG A 84 10.52 -4.15 19.89
CA ARG A 84 9.69 -5.37 19.90
C ARG A 84 9.38 -5.87 18.49
N GLN A 85 8.95 -4.98 17.60
CA GLN A 85 8.71 -5.32 16.20
C GLN A 85 9.99 -5.78 15.47
N GLY A 86 11.14 -5.20 15.80
CA GLY A 86 12.44 -5.61 15.28
C GLY A 86 12.79 -7.05 15.68
N GLU A 87 12.54 -7.43 16.93
CA GLU A 87 12.77 -8.80 17.42
C GLU A 87 11.82 -9.81 16.76
N GLU A 88 10.54 -9.49 16.64
CA GLU A 88 9.55 -10.33 15.95
C GLU A 88 9.92 -10.55 14.48
N ARG A 89 10.34 -9.48 13.78
CA ARG A 89 10.80 -9.59 12.39
C ARG A 89 12.02 -10.49 12.27
N LYS A 90 12.99 -10.39 13.18
CA LYS A 90 14.17 -11.27 13.20
C LYS A 90 13.77 -12.74 13.34
N LYS A 91 12.80 -13.06 14.21
CA LYS A 91 12.28 -14.42 14.39
C LYS A 91 11.64 -14.94 13.11
N ILE A 92 10.75 -14.16 12.49
CA ILE A 92 10.09 -14.53 11.23
C ILE A 92 11.13 -14.77 10.13
N ILE A 93 12.11 -13.89 9.98
CA ILE A 93 13.18 -14.05 8.98
C ILE A 93 13.94 -15.36 9.20
N LEU A 94 14.30 -15.67 10.45
CA LEU A 94 15.02 -16.90 10.78
C LEU A 94 14.18 -18.16 10.49
N GLU A 95 12.89 -18.16 10.83
CA GLU A 95 11.97 -19.26 10.52
C GLU A 95 11.82 -19.47 9.01
N THR A 96 11.67 -18.37 8.24
CA THR A 96 11.58 -18.44 6.78
C THR A 96 12.86 -18.97 6.14
N LEU A 97 14.03 -18.60 6.67
CA LEU A 97 15.33 -19.08 6.20
C LEU A 97 15.45 -20.60 6.43
N ILE A 98 15.12 -21.08 7.63
CA ILE A 98 15.16 -22.51 7.96
C ILE A 98 14.18 -23.30 7.08
N ALA A 99 12.97 -22.78 6.87
CA ALA A 99 11.98 -23.43 6.02
C ALA A 99 12.44 -23.48 4.55
N ALA A 100 13.07 -22.42 4.05
CA ALA A 100 13.64 -22.38 2.72
C ALA A 100 14.78 -23.40 2.56
N GLU A 101 15.68 -23.49 3.53
CA GLU A 101 16.79 -24.45 3.53
C GLU A 101 16.28 -25.89 3.50
N LYS A 102 15.31 -26.24 4.35
CA LYS A 102 14.67 -27.57 4.34
C LYS A 102 14.07 -27.91 2.98
N ARG A 103 13.32 -26.99 2.38
CA ARG A 103 12.72 -27.19 1.04
C ARG A 103 13.78 -27.37 -0.04
N GLN A 104 14.90 -26.66 0.04
CA GLN A 104 16.01 -26.82 -0.90
C GLN A 104 16.67 -28.20 -0.73
N GLN A 105 16.91 -28.64 0.50
CA GLN A 105 17.46 -29.97 0.78
C GLN A 105 16.53 -31.09 0.27
N GLU A 106 15.23 -30.99 0.52
CA GLU A 106 14.25 -31.96 0.00
C GLU A 106 14.21 -32.00 -1.54
N ARG A 107 14.31 -30.84 -2.19
CA ARG A 107 14.38 -30.76 -3.66
C ARG A 107 15.66 -31.38 -4.21
N ALA A 108 16.80 -31.11 -3.57
CA ALA A 108 18.07 -31.70 -3.94
C ALA A 108 18.04 -33.23 -3.80
N GLN A 109 17.53 -33.74 -2.68
CA GLN A 109 17.38 -35.19 -2.45
C GLN A 109 16.47 -35.84 -3.51
N LYS A 110 15.31 -35.24 -3.82
CA LYS A 110 14.42 -35.74 -4.88
C LYS A 110 15.09 -35.73 -6.25
N ALA A 111 15.84 -34.68 -6.57
CA ALA A 111 16.58 -34.60 -7.83
C ALA A 111 17.66 -35.70 -7.91
N ASP A 112 18.40 -35.92 -6.82
CA ASP A 112 19.42 -36.98 -6.74
C ASP A 112 18.82 -38.38 -6.87
N GLU A 113 17.65 -38.61 -6.26
CA GLU A 113 16.92 -39.87 -6.41
C GLU A 113 16.48 -40.13 -7.85
N ILE A 114 15.97 -39.10 -8.55
CA ILE A 114 15.60 -39.19 -9.96
C ILE A 114 16.85 -39.49 -10.80
N VAL A 115 17.93 -38.72 -10.62
CA VAL A 115 19.18 -38.96 -11.36
C VAL A 115 19.73 -40.36 -11.10
N ARG A 116 19.61 -40.89 -9.88
CA ARG A 116 20.06 -42.24 -9.54
C ARG A 116 19.22 -43.32 -10.23
N LYS A 117 17.88 -43.17 -10.23
CA LYS A 117 16.97 -44.07 -10.96
C LYS A 117 17.29 -44.06 -12.46
N GLU A 118 17.52 -42.87 -13.01
CA GLU A 118 17.77 -42.71 -14.44
C GLU A 118 19.14 -43.25 -14.84
N LYS A 119 20.15 -43.18 -13.96
CA LYS A 119 21.44 -43.87 -14.16
C LYS A 119 21.27 -45.39 -14.23
N ILE A 120 20.37 -45.98 -13.44
CA ILE A 120 20.09 -47.42 -13.49
C ILE A 120 19.36 -47.75 -14.80
N ASN A 121 18.32 -46.99 -15.14
CA ASN A 121 17.55 -47.15 -16.37
C ASN A 121 18.37 -46.88 -17.64
N SER A 122 19.40 -46.02 -17.57
CA SER A 122 20.24 -45.72 -18.73
C SER A 122 20.99 -46.94 -19.26
N LYS A 123 21.20 -47.95 -18.41
CA LYS A 123 21.84 -49.20 -18.81
C LYS A 123 20.93 -50.08 -19.68
N THR A 124 19.61 -49.90 -19.61
CA THR A 124 18.63 -50.62 -20.43
C THR A 124 18.28 -49.87 -21.71
N PHE A 125 18.88 -48.70 -21.97
CA PHE A 125 18.65 -47.97 -23.22
C PHE A 125 19.31 -48.65 -24.42
N ILE A 126 18.62 -48.57 -25.56
CA ILE A 126 19.11 -49.11 -26.83
C ILE A 126 20.15 -48.15 -27.40
N THR A 127 21.41 -48.58 -27.45
CA THR A 127 22.52 -47.86 -28.08
C THR A 127 22.81 -48.44 -29.47
N ALA A 128 23.54 -47.73 -30.31
CA ALA A 128 23.89 -48.16 -31.67
C ALA A 128 24.50 -49.58 -31.75
N GLU A 129 25.20 -49.99 -30.69
CA GLU A 129 25.85 -51.31 -30.59
C GLU A 129 24.87 -52.44 -30.21
N ASN A 130 23.74 -52.14 -29.56
CA ASN A 130 22.76 -53.12 -29.09
C ASN A 130 21.44 -53.11 -29.89
N ILE A 131 21.38 -52.38 -31.01
CA ILE A 131 20.15 -52.23 -31.81
C ILE A 131 19.67 -53.58 -32.35
N ASP A 132 20.55 -54.34 -33.02
CA ASP A 132 20.14 -55.57 -33.72
C ASP A 132 19.59 -56.62 -32.75
N LYS A 133 20.24 -56.80 -31.59
CA LYS A 133 19.77 -57.71 -30.54
C LYS A 133 18.43 -57.27 -29.94
N ALA A 134 18.27 -55.97 -29.69
CA ALA A 134 17.01 -55.44 -29.16
C ALA A 134 15.84 -55.63 -30.14
N ILE A 135 16.10 -55.57 -31.46
CA ILE A 135 15.09 -55.84 -32.50
C ILE A 135 14.69 -57.32 -32.48
N GLU A 136 15.66 -58.23 -32.42
CA GLU A 136 15.38 -59.68 -32.33
C GLU A 136 14.58 -60.03 -31.07
N ASP A 137 14.99 -59.51 -29.91
CA ASP A 137 14.30 -59.75 -28.64
C ASP A 137 12.86 -59.20 -28.64
N ALA A 138 12.65 -58.04 -29.26
CA ALA A 138 11.32 -57.43 -29.41
C ALA A 138 10.41 -58.19 -30.38
N LEU A 139 10.97 -58.80 -31.44
CA LEU A 139 10.20 -59.66 -32.34
C LEU A 139 9.88 -61.01 -31.70
N ALA A 140 10.76 -61.51 -30.82
CA ALA A 140 10.56 -62.77 -30.11
C ALA A 140 9.56 -62.66 -28.94
N THR A 141 9.47 -61.50 -28.30
CA THR A 141 8.65 -61.28 -27.09
C THR A 141 7.53 -60.28 -27.35
N GLU A 142 6.29 -60.76 -27.50
CA GLU A 142 5.11 -59.87 -27.52
C GLU A 142 4.79 -59.41 -26.09
N THR A 143 4.75 -58.10 -25.86
CA THR A 143 4.33 -57.51 -24.58
C THR A 143 2.88 -57.02 -24.68
N ASP A 144 1.99 -57.58 -23.86
CA ASP A 144 0.58 -57.19 -23.83
C ASP A 144 0.32 -56.19 -22.70
N HIS A 145 -0.05 -54.97 -23.08
CA HIS A 145 -0.44 -53.92 -22.14
C HIS A 145 -1.96 -53.85 -21.89
N ASN A 146 -2.75 -54.73 -22.49
CA ASN A 146 -4.20 -54.73 -22.29
C ASN A 146 -4.54 -55.19 -20.86
N TYR A 147 -5.37 -54.41 -20.16
CA TYR A 147 -5.95 -54.80 -18.90
C TYR A 147 -7.36 -54.22 -18.75
N ALA A 148 -8.22 -54.93 -18.02
CA ALA A 148 -9.54 -54.46 -17.62
C ALA A 148 -9.52 -54.10 -16.12
N ILE A 149 -10.37 -53.15 -15.72
CA ILE A 149 -10.56 -52.76 -14.33
C ILE A 149 -12.03 -52.95 -13.98
N ASP A 150 -12.34 -53.50 -12.82
CA ASP A 150 -13.72 -53.54 -12.30
C ASP A 150 -14.07 -52.31 -11.44
N LEU A 151 -15.34 -52.22 -11.05
CA LEU A 151 -15.84 -51.14 -10.20
C LEU A 151 -15.23 -51.15 -8.77
N GLU A 152 -14.60 -52.25 -8.38
CA GLU A 152 -13.91 -52.41 -7.09
C GLU A 152 -12.41 -52.10 -7.19
N GLY A 153 -11.91 -51.75 -8.38
CA GLY A 153 -10.51 -51.39 -8.63
C GLY A 153 -9.57 -52.58 -8.80
N ASN A 154 -10.07 -53.80 -9.03
CA ASN A 154 -9.23 -54.95 -9.34
C ASN A 154 -8.81 -54.92 -10.82
N VAL A 155 -7.52 -55.17 -11.06
CA VAL A 155 -6.93 -55.19 -12.41
C VAL A 155 -6.86 -56.61 -12.95
N TYR A 156 -7.35 -56.81 -14.17
CA TYR A 156 -7.27 -58.05 -14.92
C TYR A 156 -6.39 -57.84 -16.15
N ARG A 157 -5.16 -58.36 -16.13
CA ARG A 157 -4.21 -58.23 -17.26
C ARG A 157 -4.48 -59.30 -18.33
N GLY A 158 -4.36 -58.92 -19.59
CA GLY A 158 -4.43 -59.80 -20.76
C GLY A 158 -5.58 -59.48 -21.72
N ARG A 159 -5.32 -59.60 -23.02
CA ARG A 159 -6.27 -59.37 -24.14
C ARG A 159 -7.55 -60.21 -24.07
N TYR A 160 -7.51 -61.37 -23.39
CA TYR A 160 -8.65 -62.26 -23.19
C TYR A 160 -9.04 -62.41 -21.71
N SER A 161 -8.64 -61.48 -20.84
CA SER A 161 -8.94 -61.60 -19.42
C SER A 161 -10.45 -61.53 -19.16
N LYS A 162 -10.98 -62.52 -18.44
CA LYS A 162 -12.36 -62.56 -17.95
C LYS A 162 -12.31 -62.70 -16.42
N PRO A 163 -13.26 -62.10 -15.67
CA PRO A 163 -13.30 -62.18 -14.20
C PRO A 163 -13.37 -63.62 -13.64
N THR A 164 -13.78 -64.58 -14.46
CA THR A 164 -13.95 -65.99 -14.11
C THR A 164 -12.65 -66.82 -14.21
N VAL A 165 -11.62 -66.33 -14.91
CA VAL A 165 -10.41 -67.10 -15.21
C VAL A 165 -9.32 -66.87 -14.16
N ASN A 166 -9.32 -65.72 -13.49
CA ASN A 166 -8.31 -65.38 -12.47
C ASN A 166 -8.87 -65.59 -11.05
N PRO A 167 -8.23 -66.44 -10.22
CA PRO A 167 -8.60 -66.63 -8.82
C PRO A 167 -8.57 -65.31 -8.03
N PRO A 168 -9.42 -65.15 -7.00
CA PRO A 168 -9.47 -63.92 -6.18
C PRO A 168 -8.16 -63.53 -5.51
N GLU A 169 -7.25 -64.48 -5.27
CA GLU A 169 -6.02 -64.31 -4.49
C GLU A 169 -4.88 -63.61 -5.24
N GLU A 170 -4.90 -63.60 -6.58
CA GLU A 170 -3.85 -63.00 -7.43
C GLU A 170 -4.25 -61.62 -8.00
N ARG A 171 -5.35 -61.04 -7.52
CA ARG A 171 -5.87 -59.77 -8.04
C ARG A 171 -5.08 -58.59 -7.49
N GLU A 172 -4.38 -57.91 -8.39
CA GLU A 172 -3.74 -56.63 -8.09
C GLU A 172 -4.83 -55.56 -7.94
N LYS A 173 -4.97 -54.98 -6.75
CA LYS A 173 -5.89 -53.86 -6.50
C LYS A 173 -5.17 -52.54 -6.78
N LEU A 174 -5.74 -51.72 -7.64
CA LEU A 174 -5.33 -50.33 -7.76
C LEU A 174 -5.95 -49.56 -6.60
N GLU A 175 -5.12 -49.20 -5.62
CA GLU A 175 -5.49 -48.17 -4.65
C GLU A 175 -5.57 -46.83 -5.39
N VAL A 176 -6.78 -46.43 -5.76
CA VAL A 176 -7.04 -45.06 -6.22
C VAL A 176 -6.79 -44.17 -5.01
N LYS A 177 -5.57 -43.62 -4.91
CA LYS A 177 -5.31 -42.47 -4.07
C LYS A 177 -6.16 -41.34 -4.64
N ALA A 178 -7.32 -41.12 -4.04
CA ALA A 178 -8.09 -39.92 -4.26
C ALA A 178 -7.20 -38.75 -3.84
N GLU A 179 -6.47 -38.17 -4.80
CA GLU A 179 -5.87 -36.86 -4.63
C GLU A 179 -7.03 -35.92 -4.38
N ALA A 180 -7.21 -35.56 -3.10
CA ALA A 180 -8.14 -34.54 -2.67
C ALA A 180 -7.73 -33.22 -3.32
N THR A 181 -8.32 -32.92 -4.46
CA THR A 181 -8.36 -31.57 -5.01
C THR A 181 -9.37 -30.76 -4.20
N ALA A 182 -8.91 -30.11 -3.14
CA ALA A 182 -9.44 -28.86 -2.58
C ALA A 182 -8.42 -28.26 -1.61
#